data_AF-A0A3D2RMH4-F1
#
_entry.id   AF-A0A3D2RMH4-F1
#
_cell.length_a   1.000
_cell.length_b   1.000
_cell.length_c   1.000
_cell.angle_alpha   90.00
_cell.angle_beta   90.00
_cell.angle_gamma   90.00
#
_symmetry.space_group_name_H-M   'P 1'
#
loop_
_entity.id
_entity.type
_entity.pdbx_description
1 polymer ?
#
loop_
_entity_poly.entity_id
_entity_poly.type
_entity_poly.pdbx_seq_one_letter_code
_entity_poly.pdbx_strand_id
1 'polypeptide(L)' 'RDCSEVLIQVAAARAALDQAGRLILEDHLEHCIVEAVDEGRSQEALEDLKIALKRFIR' A
#
# COMPACT_ATOMS: atom_id res chain seq x y z
N ARG A 1 11.02 -27.87 -12.67
CA ARG A 1 10.87 -26.43 -12.98
C ARG A 1 12.27 -25.88 -13.05
N ASP A 2 12.55 -25.09 -14.08
CA ASP A 2 13.83 -24.41 -14.20
C ASP A 2 13.91 -23.27 -13.15
N CYS A 3 15.10 -23.00 -12.62
CA CYS A 3 15.28 -21.94 -11.62
C CYS A 3 14.83 -20.58 -12.19
N SER A 4 15.01 -20.35 -13.49
CA SER A 4 14.54 -19.14 -14.17
C SER A 4 13.02 -19.03 -14.22
N GLU A 5 12.29 -20.14 -14.41
CA GLU A 5 10.82 -20.15 -14.35
C GLU A 5 10.31 -19.76 -12.96
N VAL A 6 10.97 -20.26 -11.90
CA VAL A 6 10.62 -19.91 -10.52
C VAL A 6 10.83 -18.42 -10.27
N LEU A 7 11.95 -17.84 -10.75
CA LEU A 7 12.20 -16.40 -10.63
C LEU A 7 11.15 -15.56 -11.36
N ILE A 8 10.69 -15.99 -12.54
CA ILE A 8 9.61 -15.32 -13.29
C ILE A 8 8.30 -15.34 -12.47
N GLN A 9 7.96 -16.47 -11.86
CA GLN A 9 6.75 -16.60 -11.03
C GLN A 9 6.83 -15.73 -9.78
N VAL A 10 8.00 -15.64 -9.13
CA VAL A 10 8.22 -14.75 -8.00
C VAL A 10 8.05 -13.29 -8.41
N ALA A 11 8.59 -12.90 -9.58
CA ALA A 11 8.39 -11.54 -10.11
C ALA A 11 6.92 -11.23 -10.38
N ALA A 12 6.16 -12.18 -10.94
CA ALA A 12 4.72 -12.03 -11.16
C ALA A 12 3.94 -11.88 -9.85
N ALA A 13 4.28 -12.68 -8.82
CA ALA A 13 3.67 -12.56 -7.50
C ALA A 13 3.96 -11.20 -6.87
N ARG A 14 5.20 -10.69 -6.97
CA ARG A 14 5.56 -9.35 -6.49
C ARG A 14 4.74 -8.27 -7.19
N ALA A 15 4.63 -8.33 -8.52
CA ALA A 15 3.84 -7.36 -9.27
C ALA A 15 2.35 -7.36 -8.87
N ALA A 16 1.77 -8.55 -8.63
CA ALA A 16 0.40 -8.67 -8.16
C ALA A 16 0.22 -8.08 -6.74
N LEU A 17 1.19 -8.32 -5.84
CA LEU A 17 1.17 -7.74 -4.49
C LEU A 17 1.33 -6.20 -4.52
N ASP A 18 2.20 -5.68 -5.38
CA ASP A 18 2.39 -4.23 -5.57
C ASP A 18 1.09 -3.58 -6.06
N GLN A 19 0.37 -4.24 -6.99
CA GLN A 19 -0.92 -3.76 -7.49
C GLN A 19 -2.00 -3.80 -6.42
N ALA A 20 -2.12 -4.90 -5.67
CA ALA A 20 -3.08 -5.01 -4.57
C ALA A 20 -2.83 -3.95 -3.50
N GLY A 21 -1.57 -3.71 -3.14
CA GLY A 21 -1.20 -2.68 -2.18
C GLY A 21 -1.53 -1.26 -2.64
N ARG A 22 -1.42 -0.96 -3.95
CA ARG A 22 -1.87 0.32 -4.51
C ARG A 22 -3.37 0.53 -4.37
N LEU A 23 -4.18 -0.48 -4.68
CA LEU A 23 -5.64 -0.39 -4.55
C LEU A 23 -6.06 -0.16 -3.10
N ILE A 24 -5.42 -0.86 -2.15
CA ILE A 24 -5.67 -0.67 -0.72
C ILE A 24 -5.26 0.74 -0.27
N LEU A 25 -4.15 1.26 -0.78
CA LEU A 25 -3.70 2.62 -0.46
C LEU A 25 -4.68 3.68 -0.99
N GLU A 26 -5.17 3.53 -2.22
CA GLU A 26 -6.16 4.43 -2.82
C GLU A 26 -7.44 4.45 -1.98
N ASP A 27 -7.98 3.27 -1.64
CA ASP A 27 -9.14 3.13 -0.77
C ASP A 27 -8.94 3.77 0.62
N HIS A 28 -7.75 3.60 1.21
CA HIS A 28 -7.42 4.20 2.51
C HIS A 28 -7.37 5.74 2.46
N LEU A 29 -6.89 6.32 1.35
CA LEU A 29 -6.88 7.76 1.15
C LEU A 29 -8.28 8.33 0.96
N GLU A 30 -9.15 7.62 0.22
CA GLU A 30 -10.51 8.07 -0.07
C GLU A 30 -11.45 7.96 1.13
N HIS A 31 -11.28 6.95 1.98
CA HIS A 31 -12.17 6.73 3.12
C HIS A 31 -11.54 7.21 4.43
N CYS A 32 -10.47 6.56 4.89
CA CYS A 32 -9.96 6.77 6.24
C CYS A 32 -9.35 8.17 6.45
N ILE A 33 -8.63 8.70 5.46
CA ILE A 33 -8.04 10.04 5.58
C ILE A 33 -9.11 11.12 5.50
N VAL A 34 -10.09 10.98 4.61
CA VAL A 34 -11.21 11.93 4.49
C VAL A 34 -12.02 11.97 5.78
N GLU A 35 -12.40 10.81 6.32
CA GLU A 35 -13.09 10.71 7.62
C GLU A 35 -12.29 11.34 8.76
N ALA A 36 -10.97 11.08 8.81
CA ALA A 36 -10.12 11.66 9.85
C ALA A 36 -10.03 13.20 9.75
N VAL A 37 -10.13 13.77 8.55
CA VAL A 37 -10.20 15.22 8.37
C VAL A 37 -11.50 15.78 8.92
N ASP A 38 -12.63 15.17 8.59
CA ASP A 38 -13.95 15.60 9.06
C ASP A 38 -14.07 15.51 10.59
N GLU A 39 -13.42 14.52 11.20
CA GLU A 39 -13.41 14.32 12.65
C GLU A 39 -12.28 15.06 13.38
N GLY A 40 -11.52 15.90 12.69
CA GLY A 40 -10.46 16.73 13.28
C GLY A 40 -9.21 15.97 13.75
N ARG A 41 -9.00 14.74 13.27
CA ARG A 41 -7.85 13.87 13.58
C ARG A 41 -6.85 13.75 12.43
N SER A 42 -6.88 14.67 11.47
CA SER A 42 -6.04 14.64 10.27
C SER A 42 -4.54 14.51 10.56
N GLN A 43 -4.04 15.12 11.62
CA GLN A 43 -2.62 15.08 11.96
C GLN A 43 -2.14 13.67 12.36
N GLU A 44 -2.94 12.94 13.13
CA GLU A 44 -2.63 11.56 13.53
C GLU A 44 -2.67 10.63 12.31
N ALA A 45 -3.74 10.72 11.53
CA ALA A 45 -3.92 9.92 10.32
C ALA A 45 -2.81 10.16 9.28
N LEU A 46 -2.33 11.40 9.13
CA LEU A 46 -1.20 11.71 8.25
C LEU A 46 0.14 11.13 8.73
N GLU A 47 0.39 11.07 10.04
CA GLU A 47 1.61 10.45 10.56
C GLU A 47 1.60 8.92 10.37
N ASP A 48 0.44 8.28 10.61
CA ASP A 48 0.28 6.85 10.35
C ASP A 48 0.45 6.51 8.88
N LEU A 49 -0.15 7.32 7.98
CA LEU A 49 0.04 7.20 6.55
C LEU A 49 1.52 7.32 6.15
N LYS A 50 2.26 8.28 6.71
CA LYS A 50 3.70 8.43 6.44
C LYS A 50 4.49 7.19 6.87
N ILE A 51 4.15 6.58 8.00
CA ILE A 51 4.80 5.36 8.48
C ILE A 51 4.50 4.19 7.54
N ALA A 52 3.24 4.04 7.12
CA ALA A 52 2.82 3.02 6.16
C ALA A 52 3.53 3.18 4.80
N LEU A 53 3.54 4.40 4.24
CA LEU A 53 4.18 4.70 2.95
C LEU A 53 5.69 4.43 2.95
N LYS A 54 6.39 4.77 4.04
CA LYS A 54 7.83 4.47 4.18
C LYS A 54 8.13 2.97 4.11
N ARG A 55 7.18 2.11 4.49
CA ARG A 55 7.32 0.65 4.41
C ARG A 55 6.86 0.12 3.05
N PHE A 56 5.86 0.76 2.45
CA PHE A 56 5.26 0.32 1.19
C PHE A 56 6.12 0.64 -0.06
N ILE A 57 6.78 1.80 -0.09
CA ILE A 57 7.57 2.26 -1.26
C ILE A 57 9.01 1.71 -1.26
N ARG A 58 9.35 0.80 -0.34
CA ARG A 58 10.73 0.30 -0.16
C ARG A 58 11.13 -0.81 -1.14
#